data_AF-A0A8J6R3R2-F1
#
_entry.id   AF-A0A8J6R3R2-F1
#
_cell.length_a   1.000
_cell.length_b   1.000
_cell.length_c   1.000
_cell.angle_alpha   90.00
_cell.angle_beta   90.00
_cell.angle_gamma   90.00
#
_symmetry.space_group_name_H-M   'P 1'
#
loop_
_entity.id
_entity.type
_entity.pdbx_description
1 polymer ?
#
loop_
_entity_poly.entity_id
_entity_poly.type
_entity_poly.pdbx_seq_one_letter_code
_entity_poly.pdbx_strand_id
1 'polypeptide(L)'
;MKVREVIKHLVVKGWYHVATKGSHRQFKHPHLPGKVTVSGKLSDDVPIGTLHSILLQSSIERWSRERDATLLNQNLGEKRKGQRANK
;
A
#
# COMPACT_ATOMS: atom_id res chain seq x y z
N MET A 1 18.28 10.22 -8.28
CA MET A 1 16.96 10.88 -8.45
C MET A 1 16.64 11.60 -7.14
N LYS A 2 16.30 12.90 -7.12
CA LYS A 2 16.16 13.64 -5.84
C LYS A 2 14.88 13.30 -5.08
N VAL A 3 14.94 13.34 -3.74
CA VAL A 3 13.78 13.09 -2.84
C VAL A 3 12.57 13.97 -3.21
N ARG A 4 12.82 15.24 -3.57
CA ARG A 4 11.76 16.16 -4.00
C ARG A 4 10.97 15.67 -5.21
N GLU A 5 11.62 14.99 -6.15
CA GLU A 5 10.98 14.50 -7.37
C GLU A 5 10.11 13.29 -7.05
N VAL A 6 10.60 12.38 -6.20
CA VAL A 6 9.82 11.24 -5.70
C VAL A 6 8.54 11.70 -4.99
N ILE A 7 8.64 12.73 -4.15
CA ILE A 7 7.47 13.30 -3.46
C ILE A 7 6.48 13.88 -4.47
N LYS A 8 6.93 14.63 -5.49
CA LYS A 8 6.05 15.13 -6.54
C LYS A 8 5.32 14.00 -7.25
N HIS A 9 6.02 12.92 -7.61
CA HIS A 9 5.40 11.77 -8.25
C HIS A 9 4.34 11.10 -7.37
N LEU A 10 4.60 10.97 -6.07
CA LEU A 10 3.64 10.45 -5.11
C LEU A 10 2.38 11.33 -5.05
N VAL A 11 2.55 12.65 -4.93
CA VAL A 11 1.42 13.60 -4.88
C VAL A 11 0.58 13.56 -6.16
N VAL A 12 1.22 13.53 -7.33
CA VAL A 12 0.51 13.40 -8.63
C VAL A 12 -0.27 12.10 -8.73
N LYS A 13 0.21 11.03 -8.09
CA LYS A 13 -0.49 9.74 -8.02
C LYS A 13 -1.57 9.69 -6.93
N GLY A 14 -1.88 10.79 -6.26
CA GLY A 14 -2.92 10.86 -5.23
C GLY A 14 -2.46 10.43 -3.83
N TRP A 15 -1.15 10.26 -3.62
CA TRP A 15 -0.61 10.05 -2.27
C TRP A 15 -0.50 11.37 -1.53
N TYR A 16 -1.06 11.44 -0.33
CA TYR A 16 -0.99 12.63 0.51
C TYR A 16 -0.08 12.39 1.72
N HIS A 17 0.56 13.47 2.16
CA HIS A 17 1.41 13.45 3.35
C HIS A 17 0.54 13.36 4.61
N VAL A 18 0.90 12.49 5.54
CA VAL A 18 0.13 12.25 6.78
C VAL A 18 0.86 12.73 8.01
N ALA A 19 2.13 12.35 8.12
CA ALA A 19 2.94 12.66 9.29
C ALA A 19 4.41 12.72 8.92
N THR A 20 5.15 13.58 9.60
CA THR A 20 6.60 13.61 9.55
C THR A 20 7.13 13.31 10.94
N LYS A 21 7.99 12.30 11.06
CA LYS A 21 8.73 12.02 12.29
C LYS A 21 10.22 12.16 12.00
N GLY A 22 10.82 13.26 12.44
CA GLY A 22 12.20 13.61 12.13
C GLY A 22 12.43 13.73 10.62
N SER A 23 13.38 12.96 10.09
CA SER A 23 13.71 12.93 8.65
C SER A 23 12.82 11.98 7.83
N HIS A 24 11.81 11.36 8.44
CA HIS A 24 10.93 10.40 7.77
C HIS A 24 9.55 10.99 7.54
N ARG A 25 9.13 11.03 6.27
CA ARG A 25 7.81 11.50 5.84
C ARG A 25 6.96 10.30 5.46
N GLN A 26 5.76 10.22 6.03
CA GLN A 26 4.81 9.16 5.75
C GLN A 26 3.71 9.68 4.83
N PHE A 27 3.43 8.91 3.79
CA PHE A 27 2.39 9.17 2.81
C PHE A 27 1.35 8.04 2.83
N LYS A 28 0.08 8.41 2.68
CA LYS A 28 -1.03 7.46 2.51
C LYS A 28 -1.77 7.77 1.22
N HIS A 29 -2.47 6.75 0.72
CA HIS A 29 -3.40 6.89 -0.38
C HIS A 29 -4.83 6.70 0.15
N PRO A 30 -5.83 7.46 -0.35
CA PRO A 30 -7.20 7.34 0.14
C PRO A 30 -7.86 6.02 -0.28
N HIS A 31 -7.49 5.47 -1.44
CA HIS A 31 -8.10 4.25 -2.00
C HIS A 31 -7.24 2.99 -1.88
N LEU A 32 -5.92 3.13 -1.65
CA LEU A 32 -4.99 1.99 -1.66
C LEU A 32 -4.58 1.67 -0.22
N PRO A 33 -4.69 0.40 0.21
CA PRO A 33 -4.21 -0.02 1.51
C PRO A 33 -2.68 -0.03 1.50
N GLY A 34 -2.06 0.96 2.14
CA GLY A 34 -0.61 1.05 2.21
C GLY A 34 -0.12 2.37 2.78
N LYS A 35 1.13 2.38 3.26
CA LYS A 35 1.82 3.59 3.72
C LYS A 35 3.23 3.61 3.14
N VAL A 36 3.52 4.67 2.40
CA VAL A 36 4.85 4.88 1.82
C VAL A 36 5.64 5.75 2.77
N THR A 37 6.87 5.34 3.08
CA THR A 37 7.76 6.15 3.94
C THR A 37 8.92 6.64 3.10
N VAL A 38 9.07 7.96 3.03
CA VAL A 38 10.19 8.62 2.35
C VAL A 38 11.12 9.16 3.42
N SER A 39 12.30 8.57 3.54
CA SER A 39 13.37 9.05 4.42
C SER A 39 14.31 9.98 3.67
N GLY A 40 14.71 11.08 4.30
CA GLY A 40 15.77 11.95 3.80
C GLY A 40 15.38 13.42 3.65
N LYS A 41 16.37 14.23 3.27
CA LYS A 41 16.19 15.67 2.99
C LYS A 41 15.72 15.84 1.54
N LEU A 42 14.95 16.90 1.28
CA LEU A 42 14.44 17.22 -0.07
C LEU A 42 15.54 17.33 -1.15
N SER A 43 16.74 17.77 -0.74
CA SER A 43 17.90 17.95 -1.62
C SER A 43 18.73 16.69 -1.81
N ASP A 44 18.48 15.65 -1.03
CA ASP A 44 19.24 14.41 -1.03
C ASP A 44 18.90 13.56 -2.26
N ASP A 45 19.86 12.76 -2.71
CA ASP A 45 19.62 11.78 -3.77
C ASP A 45 19.08 10.49 -3.17
N VAL A 46 17.98 9.99 -3.71
CA VAL A 46 17.37 8.75 -3.25
C VAL A 46 18.19 7.59 -3.80
N PRO A 47 18.77 6.74 -2.94
CA PRO A 47 19.46 5.56 -3.41
C PRO A 47 18.48 4.64 -4.15
N ILE A 48 18.96 4.00 -5.22
CA ILE A 48 18.14 3.20 -6.14
C ILE A 48 17.28 2.16 -5.41
N GLY A 49 17.80 1.55 -4.33
CA GLY A 49 17.08 0.58 -3.52
C GLY A 49 15.89 1.18 -2.78
N THR A 50 16.03 2.39 -2.22
CA THR A 50 14.93 3.10 -1.56
C THR A 50 13.89 3.55 -2.58
N LEU A 51 14.33 4.01 -3.76
CA LEU A 51 13.41 4.36 -4.84
C LEU A 51 12.57 3.13 -5.25
N HIS A 52 13.21 1.97 -5.43
CA HIS A 52 12.54 0.73 -5.78
C HIS A 52 11.54 0.29 -4.69
N SER A 53 11.92 0.34 -3.41
CA SER A 53 10.99 0.06 -2.31
C SER A 53 9.80 1.01 -2.28
N ILE A 54 10.01 2.30 -2.54
CA ILE A 54 8.94 3.29 -2.63
C ILE A 54 8.01 2.99 -3.81
N LEU A 55 8.53 2.64 -4.97
CA LEU A 55 7.74 2.30 -6.17
C LEU A 55 6.90 1.04 -5.95
N LEU A 56 7.49 0.02 -5.33
CA LEU A 56 6.80 -1.22 -4.98
C LEU A 56 5.67 -0.96 -3.97
N GLN A 57 5.92 -0.16 -2.93
CA GLN A 57 4.93 0.18 -1.90
C GLN A 57 3.83 1.11 -2.42
N SER A 58 4.16 1.99 -3.35
CA SER A 58 3.19 2.93 -3.94
C SER A 58 2.33 2.30 -5.03
N SER A 59 2.53 1.01 -5.34
CA SER A 59 1.89 0.30 -6.47
C SER A 59 1.96 1.09 -7.78
N ILE A 60 2.98 1.95 -7.92
CA ILE A 60 3.29 2.64 -9.18
C ILE A 60 3.85 1.63 -10.18
N GLU A 61 4.46 0.55 -9.68
CA GLU A 61 4.70 -0.64 -10.46
C GLU A 61 3.39 -1.42 -10.61
N ARG A 62 2.86 -1.43 -11.84
CA ARG A 62 1.77 -2.30 -12.26
C ARG A 62 2.29 -3.75 -12.26
N TRP A 63 2.45 -4.34 -11.10
CA TRP A 63 2.37 -5.79 -11.00
C TRP A 63 0.90 -6.13 -11.23
N SER A 64 0.61 -6.45 -12.49
CA SER A 64 -0.57 -7.21 -12.86
C SER A 64 -0.54 -8.50 -12.05
N ARG A 65 -1.09 -8.44 -10.84
CA ARG A 65 -1.39 -9.60 -10.06
C ARG A 65 -2.87 -9.77 -10.18
N GLU A 66 -3.23 -10.62 -11.12
CA GLU A 66 -4.48 -11.34 -11.28
C GLU A 66 -4.85 -12.14 -10.01
N ARG A 67 -4.77 -11.53 -8.81
CA ARG A 67 -5.07 -12.12 -7.48
C ARG A 67 -5.87 -11.18 -6.57
N ASP A 68 -6.64 -10.27 -7.14
CA ASP A 68 -7.88 -9.79 -6.52
C ASP A 68 -8.99 -10.73 -7.02
N ALA A 69 -8.91 -12.04 -6.75
CA ALA A 69 -9.60 -12.62 -5.60
C ALA A 69 -11.08 -12.20 -5.47
N THR A 70 -11.77 -12.13 -6.61
CA THR A 70 -13.22 -12.32 -6.77
C THR A 70 -13.74 -13.67 -6.21
N LEU A 71 -12.95 -14.41 -5.41
CA LEU A 71 -13.20 -15.81 -5.02
C LEU A 71 -12.85 -16.12 -3.55
N LEU A 72 -12.96 -15.16 -2.62
CA LEU A 72 -12.75 -15.46 -1.19
C LEU A 72 -13.86 -15.03 -0.22
N ASN A 73 -15.11 -14.80 -0.69
CA ASN A 73 -16.24 -14.96 0.24
C ASN A 73 -17.63 -15.16 -0.40
N GLN A 74 -17.75 -16.07 -1.38
CA GLN A 74 -19.03 -16.64 -1.83
C GLN A 74 -19.24 -18.09 -1.36
N ASN A 75 -18.52 -18.55 -0.33
CA ASN A 75 -18.67 -19.91 0.22
C ASN A 75 -18.59 -19.94 1.76
N LEU A 76 -19.38 -19.10 2.41
CA LEU A 76 -19.90 -19.34 3.77
C LEU A 76 -21.42 -19.57 3.69
N GLY A 77 -21.84 -20.30 2.65
CA GLY A 77 -23.09 -21.04 2.64
C GLY A 77 -22.81 -22.49 3.03
N GLU A 78 -23.72 -23.07 3.80
CA GLU A 78 -23.95 -24.51 3.83
C GLU A 78 -22.89 -25.38 4.53
N LYS A 79 -23.01 -25.57 5.85
CA LYS A 79 -23.06 -26.90 6.52
C LYS A 79 -23.19 -26.75 8.03
N ARG A 80 -24.41 -26.53 8.52
CA ARG A 80 -24.90 -27.17 9.76
C ARG A 80 -26.39 -27.50 9.60
N LYS A 81 -26.67 -28.46 8.71
CA LYS A 81 -27.89 -29.28 8.84
C LYS A 81 -27.79 -30.06 10.15
N GLY A 82 -28.79 -29.90 11.00
CA GLY A 82 -29.53 -31.05 11.51
C GLY A 82 -29.08 -31.71 12.82
N GLN A 83 -29.99 -31.61 13.80
CA GLN A 83 -30.50 -32.71 14.62
C GLN A 83 -29.60 -33.34 15.70
N ARG A 84 -30.01 -33.08 16.95
CA ARG A 84 -30.35 -34.03 18.05
C ARG A 84 -30.46 -33.16 19.32
N ALA A 85 -31.62 -32.85 19.89
CA ALA A 85 -32.63 -33.71 20.52
C ALA A 85 -32.05 -34.68 21.57
N ASN A 86 -32.34 -34.36 22.84
CA ASN A 86 -32.68 -35.26 23.96
C ASN A 86 -31.58 -36.19 24.53
N LYS A 87 -31.06 -35.87 25.72
CA LYS A 87 -31.14 -36.69 26.95
C LYS A 87 -30.62 -35.91 28.15
#